data_AF-A0A372DQW5-F1
#
_entry.id   AF-A0A372DQW5-F1
#
_cell.length_a   1.000
_cell.length_b   1.000
_cell.length_c   1.000
_cell.angle_alpha   90.00
_cell.angle_beta   90.00
_cell.angle_gamma   90.00
#
_symmetry.space_group_name_H-M   'P 1'
#
loop_
_entity.id
_entity.type
_entity.pdbx_description
1 polymer ?
#
loop_
_entity_poly.entity_id
_entity_poly.type
_entity_poly.pdbx_seq_one_letter_code
_entity_poly.pdbx_strand_id
1 'polypeptide(L)'
;MRRLLILFAAAVAAPVLAADPAPEIRRAPVPPQALGVAHTLRTIPEACARLQGEFSGDAAAPYRFAVVRTSPGCRPRARLVDAAQARPSPASGWILNDLIRVPSAACATQQAVVRVWRQPAQVAPPALDPQGRARVYLEDSLQQARAGRLAPLPAYAVSLQVEGLPCPR
;
A
#
# COMPACT_ATOMS: atom_id res chain seq x y z
N MET A 1 59.13 13.36 -24.48
CA MET A 1 57.86 14.14 -24.37
C MET A 1 56.81 13.57 -25.34
N ARG A 2 55.84 12.75 -24.90
CA ARG A 2 54.58 12.56 -25.64
C ARG A 2 53.51 11.86 -24.77
N ARG A 3 52.78 12.71 -24.05
CA ARG A 3 51.44 12.59 -23.42
C ARG A 3 50.78 11.19 -23.35
N LEU A 4 50.68 10.64 -22.13
CA LEU A 4 49.65 9.68 -21.74
C LEU A 4 48.27 10.36 -21.79
N LEU A 5 47.33 9.79 -22.56
CA LEU A 5 45.90 10.14 -22.51
C LEU A 5 45.20 9.08 -21.64
N ILE A 6 44.92 9.45 -20.39
CA ILE A 6 44.09 8.67 -19.47
C ILE A 6 42.63 9.01 -19.81
N LEU A 7 41.92 8.08 -20.45
CA LEU A 7 40.47 8.15 -20.64
C LEU A 7 39.80 7.84 -19.29
N PHE A 8 39.27 8.88 -18.64
CA PHE A 8 38.37 8.73 -17.49
C PHE A 8 36.98 8.32 -18.02
N ALA A 9 36.64 7.04 -17.94
CA ALA A 9 35.29 6.56 -18.18
C ALA A 9 34.41 6.92 -16.98
N ALA A 10 33.63 7.99 -17.09
CA ALA A 10 32.59 8.35 -16.13
C ALA A 10 31.46 7.32 -16.19
N ALA A 11 31.45 6.37 -15.28
CA ALA A 11 30.33 5.45 -15.08
C ALA A 11 29.11 6.24 -14.59
N VAL A 12 28.15 6.45 -15.49
CA VAL A 12 26.83 6.99 -15.14
C VAL A 12 26.09 5.92 -14.35
N ALA A 13 26.07 6.05 -13.03
CA ALA A 13 25.25 5.22 -12.17
C ALA A 13 23.77 5.60 -12.39
N ALA A 14 23.08 4.91 -13.30
CA ALA A 14 21.63 4.99 -13.38
C ALA A 14 21.04 4.37 -12.11
N PRO A 15 20.11 5.04 -11.40
CA PRO A 15 19.43 4.43 -10.27
C PRO A 15 18.59 3.26 -10.81
N VAL A 16 18.98 2.04 -10.48
CA VAL A 16 18.11 0.87 -10.59
C VAL A 16 16.93 1.13 -9.66
N LEU A 17 15.78 1.51 -10.25
CA LEU A 17 14.50 1.39 -9.55
C LEU A 17 14.26 -0.10 -9.40
N ALA A 18 14.41 -0.61 -8.17
CA ALA A 18 14.08 -1.99 -7.86
C ALA A 18 12.65 -2.25 -8.32
N ALA A 19 12.47 -3.22 -9.21
CA ALA A 19 11.15 -3.62 -9.66
C ALA A 19 10.32 -4.06 -8.45
N ASP A 20 9.07 -3.62 -8.39
CA ASP A 20 8.14 -4.09 -7.37
C ASP A 20 8.09 -5.63 -7.40
N PRO A 21 8.03 -6.31 -6.24
CA PRO A 21 7.79 -7.75 -6.23
C PRO A 21 6.44 -8.04 -6.90
N ALA A 22 6.24 -9.28 -7.36
CA ALA A 22 4.98 -9.65 -7.97
C ALA A 22 3.81 -9.45 -6.97
N PRO A 23 2.76 -8.69 -7.33
CA PRO A 23 1.62 -8.50 -6.44
C PRO A 23 0.83 -9.81 -6.29
N GLU A 24 0.29 -10.05 -5.09
CA GLU A 24 -0.55 -11.21 -4.80
C GLU A 24 -1.84 -11.21 -5.63
N ILE A 25 -2.48 -10.04 -5.77
CA ILE A 25 -3.65 -9.85 -6.62
C ILE A 25 -3.20 -9.47 -8.02
N ARG A 26 -3.57 -10.28 -9.02
CA ARG A 26 -3.40 -9.95 -10.43
C ARG A 26 -4.66 -9.22 -10.94
N ARG A 27 -4.49 -7.98 -11.38
CA ARG A 27 -5.59 -7.17 -11.93
C ARG A 27 -5.51 -7.10 -13.45
N ALA A 28 -6.68 -7.06 -14.08
CA ALA A 28 -6.78 -6.59 -15.44
C ALA A 28 -6.42 -5.08 -15.50
N PRO A 29 -5.95 -4.58 -16.66
CA PRO A 29 -5.72 -3.15 -16.85
C PRO A 29 -6.98 -2.32 -16.52
N VAL A 30 -6.79 -1.20 -15.84
CA VAL A 30 -7.88 -0.26 -15.52
C VAL A 30 -8.09 0.65 -16.72
N PRO A 31 -9.36 0.90 -17.15
CA PRO A 31 -9.63 1.86 -18.21
C PRO A 31 -9.19 3.28 -17.80
N PRO A 32 -8.72 4.11 -18.76
CA PRO A 32 -8.33 5.48 -18.46
C PRO A 32 -9.46 6.28 -17.79
N GLN A 33 -9.11 7.06 -16.77
CA GLN A 33 -10.06 7.86 -16.00
C GLN A 33 -9.99 9.33 -16.41
N ALA A 34 -11.15 9.97 -16.55
CA ALA A 34 -11.26 11.38 -16.88
C ALA A 34 -10.84 12.28 -15.71
N LEU A 35 -10.49 13.52 -16.03
CA LEU A 35 -10.25 14.56 -15.02
C LEU A 35 -11.52 14.87 -14.25
N GLY A 36 -11.41 15.14 -12.94
CA GLY A 36 -12.53 15.47 -12.06
C GLY A 36 -13.46 14.30 -11.71
N VAL A 37 -13.19 13.09 -12.20
CA VAL A 37 -14.02 11.91 -11.92
C VAL A 37 -13.40 11.06 -10.81
N ALA A 38 -14.02 11.14 -9.64
CA ALA A 38 -13.68 10.28 -8.52
C ALA A 38 -13.99 8.81 -8.83
N HIS A 39 -13.00 7.94 -8.64
CA HIS A 39 -13.11 6.51 -8.87
C HIS A 39 -12.62 5.72 -7.65
N THR A 40 -13.19 4.53 -7.48
CA THR A 40 -12.77 3.62 -6.41
C THR A 40 -11.61 2.77 -6.89
N LEU A 41 -10.49 2.82 -6.17
CA LEU A 41 -9.32 2.01 -6.43
C LEU A 41 -9.49 0.62 -5.83
N ARG A 42 -9.82 0.57 -4.55
CA ARG A 42 -10.01 -0.67 -3.80
C ARG A 42 -10.78 -0.42 -2.52
N THR A 43 -11.56 -1.42 -2.11
CA THR A 43 -12.06 -1.52 -0.74
C THR A 43 -11.24 -2.55 0.03
N ILE A 44 -10.87 -2.22 1.27
CA ILE A 44 -10.21 -3.10 2.25
C ILE A 44 -11.18 -3.28 3.41
N PRO A 45 -12.08 -4.28 3.35
CA PRO A 45 -13.11 -4.48 4.38
C PRO A 45 -12.53 -4.71 5.78
N GLU A 46 -11.37 -5.37 5.87
CA GLU A 46 -10.67 -5.66 7.12
C GLU A 46 -10.20 -4.39 7.83
N ALA A 47 -9.81 -3.37 7.06
CA ALA A 47 -9.38 -2.07 7.57
C ALA A 47 -10.52 -1.03 7.59
N CYS A 48 -11.76 -1.42 7.23
CA CYS A 48 -12.89 -0.51 7.07
C CYS A 48 -12.61 0.69 6.16
N ALA A 49 -11.76 0.50 5.16
CA ALA A 49 -11.24 1.57 4.31
C ALA A 49 -11.62 1.37 2.84
N ARG A 50 -11.98 2.46 2.16
CA ARG A 50 -12.11 2.54 0.71
C ARG A 50 -11.09 3.54 0.21
N LEU A 51 -10.24 3.08 -0.70
CA LEU A 51 -9.26 3.89 -1.41
C LEU A 51 -9.95 4.51 -2.61
N GLN A 52 -9.90 5.84 -2.71
CA GLN A 52 -10.48 6.61 -3.80
C GLN A 52 -9.42 7.49 -4.41
N GLY A 53 -9.56 7.76 -5.70
CA GLY A 53 -8.69 8.69 -6.40
C GLY A 53 -9.40 9.45 -7.49
N GLU A 54 -8.78 10.52 -7.95
CA GLU A 54 -9.31 11.44 -8.95
C GLU A 54 -8.14 12.17 -9.63
N PHE A 55 -8.12 12.21 -10.95
CA PHE A 55 -7.19 13.10 -11.65
C PHE A 55 -7.70 14.54 -11.57
N SER A 56 -6.90 15.45 -11.03
CA SER A 56 -7.34 16.81 -10.69
C SER A 56 -7.31 17.80 -11.87
N GLY A 57 -6.50 17.51 -12.89
CA GLY A 57 -6.15 18.47 -13.95
C GLY A 57 -5.11 19.53 -13.53
N ASP A 58 -4.67 19.54 -12.27
CA ASP A 58 -3.62 20.42 -11.78
C ASP A 58 -2.25 19.76 -11.93
N ALA A 59 -1.34 20.36 -12.70
CA ALA A 59 0.00 19.84 -12.89
C ALA A 59 0.84 19.75 -11.60
N ALA A 60 0.57 20.59 -10.59
CA ALA A 60 1.28 20.55 -9.31
C ALA A 60 0.77 19.43 -8.38
N ALA A 61 -0.50 19.05 -8.52
CA ALA A 61 -1.14 18.02 -7.71
C ALA A 61 -2.04 17.15 -8.60
N PRO A 62 -1.48 16.38 -9.55
CA PRO A 62 -2.22 15.77 -10.67
C PRO A 62 -3.22 14.69 -10.25
N TYR A 63 -3.07 14.16 -9.05
CA TYR A 63 -3.93 13.11 -8.54
C TYR A 63 -4.29 13.36 -7.08
N ARG A 64 -5.59 13.44 -6.80
CA ARG A 64 -6.13 13.48 -5.44
C ARG A 64 -6.37 12.06 -5.00
N PHE A 65 -5.83 11.69 -3.84
CA PHE A 65 -6.01 10.37 -3.25
C PHE A 65 -6.58 10.49 -1.85
N ALA A 66 -7.58 9.67 -1.56
CA ALA A 66 -8.25 9.67 -0.27
C ALA A 66 -8.47 8.24 0.23
N VAL A 67 -8.30 8.08 1.53
CA VAL A 67 -8.77 6.91 2.27
C VAL A 67 -10.02 7.32 3.02
N VAL A 68 -11.16 6.76 2.63
CA VAL A 68 -12.44 7.05 3.28
C VAL A 68 -12.94 5.82 4.03
N ARG A 69 -13.72 6.04 5.09
CA ARG A 69 -14.34 4.93 5.82
C ARG A 69 -15.41 4.27 4.96
N THR A 70 -15.47 2.94 4.97
CA THR A 70 -16.48 2.20 4.20
C THR A 70 -17.89 2.42 4.72
N SER A 71 -18.08 2.42 6.04
CA SER A 71 -19.33 2.75 6.71
C SER A 71 -19.11 3.20 8.17
N PRO A 72 -20.03 3.98 8.76
CA PRO A 72 -19.97 4.37 10.17
C PRO A 72 -20.01 3.20 11.16
N GLY A 73 -20.68 2.10 10.79
CA GLY A 73 -20.80 0.89 11.61
C GLY A 73 -19.62 -0.08 11.50
N CYS A 74 -18.70 0.13 10.56
CA CYS A 74 -17.61 -0.82 10.33
C CYS A 74 -16.62 -0.87 11.49
N ARG A 75 -16.30 -2.07 11.98
CA ARG A 75 -15.31 -2.33 13.04
C ARG A 75 -14.05 -2.95 12.42
N PRO A 76 -12.90 -2.24 12.43
CA PRO A 76 -11.70 -2.73 11.75
C PRO A 76 -11.11 -3.94 12.49
N ARG A 77 -10.72 -4.95 11.70
CA ARG A 77 -10.00 -6.17 12.12
C ARG A 77 -8.54 -6.15 11.69
N ALA A 78 -8.15 -5.17 10.89
CA ALA A 78 -6.78 -4.86 10.51
C ALA A 78 -6.53 -3.35 10.67
N ARG A 79 -5.29 -2.98 10.95
CA ARG A 79 -4.87 -1.57 10.97
C ARG A 79 -4.57 -1.10 9.57
N LEU A 80 -4.89 0.16 9.27
CA LEU A 80 -4.32 0.87 8.13
C LEU A 80 -3.25 1.81 8.67
N VAL A 81 -2.02 1.66 8.19
CA VAL A 81 -0.86 2.43 8.65
C VAL A 81 -0.27 3.26 7.51
N ASP A 82 0.45 4.31 7.88
CA ASP A 82 1.17 5.14 6.93
C ASP A 82 2.33 4.35 6.28
N ALA A 83 2.40 4.36 4.95
CA ALA A 83 3.40 3.59 4.21
C ALA A 83 4.82 4.17 4.29
N ALA A 84 4.97 5.50 4.45
CA ALA A 84 6.28 6.12 4.63
C ALA A 84 6.88 5.79 6.00
N GLN A 85 6.04 5.62 7.02
CA GLN A 85 6.45 5.16 8.35
C GLN A 85 6.69 3.65 8.37
N ALA A 86 5.78 2.85 7.81
CA ALA A 86 5.86 1.39 7.83
C ALA A 86 6.98 0.81 6.95
N ARG A 87 7.38 1.54 5.90
CA ARG A 87 8.41 1.15 4.92
C ARG A 87 8.26 -0.32 4.48
N PRO A 88 7.09 -0.70 3.93
CA PRO A 88 6.76 -2.09 3.71
C PRO A 88 7.71 -2.72 2.68
N SER A 89 8.23 -3.91 3.03
CA SER A 89 9.06 -4.71 2.13
C SER A 89 8.92 -6.21 2.45
N PRO A 90 9.20 -7.11 1.48
CA PRO A 90 9.24 -8.55 1.72
C PRO A 90 10.17 -8.94 2.86
N ALA A 91 11.32 -8.27 2.99
CA ALA A 91 12.30 -8.50 4.05
C ALA A 91 11.74 -8.21 5.46
N SER A 92 10.79 -7.28 5.56
CA SER A 92 10.07 -6.94 6.81
C SER A 92 8.75 -7.72 6.99
N GLY A 93 8.54 -8.79 6.22
CA GLY A 93 7.34 -9.64 6.31
C GLY A 93 6.09 -9.03 5.68
N TRP A 94 6.22 -7.96 4.89
CA TRP A 94 5.11 -7.39 4.13
C TRP A 94 4.98 -8.08 2.78
N ILE A 95 3.74 -8.27 2.35
CA ILE A 95 3.39 -8.85 1.05
C ILE A 95 2.81 -7.73 0.20
N LEU A 96 3.33 -7.51 -1.01
CA LEU A 96 2.68 -6.62 -1.98
C LEU A 96 1.39 -7.29 -2.38
N ASN A 97 0.29 -6.82 -1.80
CA ASN A 97 -1.00 -7.45 -1.98
C ASN A 97 -1.63 -7.01 -3.28
N ASP A 98 -1.43 -5.75 -3.68
CA ASP A 98 -2.03 -5.19 -4.88
C ASP A 98 -1.22 -4.03 -5.44
N LEU A 99 -1.22 -3.93 -6.77
CA LEU A 99 -0.60 -2.87 -7.54
C LEU A 99 -1.62 -2.36 -8.55
N ILE A 100 -2.18 -1.19 -8.29
CA ILE A 100 -3.24 -0.60 -9.09
C ILE A 100 -2.61 0.52 -9.94
N ARG A 101 -2.70 0.38 -11.25
CA ARG A 101 -2.25 1.38 -12.21
C ARG A 101 -3.47 1.97 -12.90
N VAL A 102 -3.70 3.26 -12.69
CA VAL A 102 -4.83 3.98 -13.27
C VAL A 102 -4.29 4.99 -14.28
N PRO A 103 -4.51 4.79 -15.59
CA PRO A 103 -4.11 5.76 -16.60
C PRO A 103 -5.02 7.00 -16.60
N SER A 104 -4.44 8.16 -16.93
CA SER A 104 -5.21 9.38 -17.19
C SER A 104 -5.77 9.37 -18.61
N ALA A 105 -7.06 9.64 -18.76
CA ALA A 105 -7.68 9.79 -20.08
C ALA A 105 -7.25 11.09 -20.78
N ALA A 106 -6.86 12.11 -20.02
CA ALA A 106 -6.37 13.38 -20.58
C ALA A 106 -4.88 13.34 -20.97
N CYS A 107 -4.14 12.31 -20.53
CA CYS A 107 -2.70 12.29 -20.66
C CYS A 107 -2.15 10.86 -20.67
N ALA A 108 -1.88 10.35 -21.88
CA ALA A 108 -1.51 8.95 -22.09
C ALA A 108 -0.19 8.54 -21.41
N THR A 109 0.71 9.49 -21.15
CA THR A 109 1.97 9.24 -20.45
C THR A 109 1.82 9.19 -18.93
N GLN A 110 0.70 9.65 -18.39
CA GLN A 110 0.48 9.82 -16.95
C GLN A 110 -0.41 8.71 -16.38
N GLN A 111 0.01 8.16 -15.25
CA GLN A 111 -0.76 7.20 -14.48
C GLN A 111 -0.58 7.38 -12.97
N ALA A 112 -1.63 7.10 -12.21
CA ALA A 112 -1.54 6.95 -10.77
C ALA A 112 -1.24 5.48 -10.43
N VAL A 113 -0.23 5.26 -9.60
CA VAL A 113 0.23 3.95 -9.17
C VAL A 113 0.03 3.83 -7.68
N VAL A 114 -0.87 2.95 -7.29
CA VAL A 114 -1.22 2.71 -5.89
C VAL A 114 -0.73 1.33 -5.49
N ARG A 115 0.14 1.30 -4.48
CA ARG A 115 0.66 0.06 -3.91
C ARG A 115 -0.05 -0.22 -2.61
N VAL A 116 -0.61 -1.40 -2.48
CA VAL A 116 -1.25 -1.86 -1.24
C VAL A 116 -0.45 -3.04 -0.72
N TRP A 117 0.18 -2.86 0.42
CA TRP A 117 0.90 -3.89 1.14
C TRP A 117 0.03 -4.43 2.26
N ARG A 118 0.12 -5.73 2.52
CA ARG A 118 -0.47 -6.36 3.70
C ARG A 118 0.63 -7.02 4.54
N GLN A 119 0.57 -6.82 5.84
CA GLN A 119 1.34 -7.55 6.82
C GLN A 119 0.39 -8.51 7.53
N PRO A 120 0.54 -9.83 7.33
CA PRO A 120 -0.22 -10.79 8.11
C PRO A 120 0.18 -10.70 9.59
N ALA A 121 -0.77 -10.86 10.49
CA ALA A 121 -0.46 -11.14 11.88
C ALA A 121 -0.48 -12.66 12.09
N GLN A 122 0.57 -13.17 12.73
CA GLN A 122 0.56 -14.54 13.23
C GLN A 122 -0.20 -14.53 14.55
N VAL A 123 -1.43 -15.02 14.52
CA VAL A 123 -2.25 -15.21 15.73
C VAL A 123 -2.30 -16.71 15.99
N ALA A 124 -1.63 -17.15 17.05
CA ALA A 124 -1.76 -18.52 17.51
C ALA A 124 -3.19 -18.76 18.02
N PRO A 125 -3.79 -19.93 17.75
CA PRO A 125 -5.04 -20.32 18.39
C PRO A 125 -4.91 -20.25 19.93
N PRO A 126 -5.98 -19.92 20.67
CA PRO A 126 -5.96 -19.99 22.12
C PRO A 126 -5.52 -21.38 22.60
N ALA A 127 -4.78 -21.43 23.70
CA ALA A 127 -4.44 -22.69 24.34
C ALA A 127 -5.71 -23.46 24.70
N LEU A 128 -5.69 -24.77 24.47
CA LEU A 128 -6.77 -25.66 24.91
C LEU A 128 -6.63 -25.90 26.41
N ASP A 129 -7.76 -25.93 27.09
CA ASP A 129 -7.82 -26.37 28.48
C ASP A 129 -7.53 -27.90 28.58
N PRO A 130 -7.39 -28.46 29.79
CA PRO A 130 -7.18 -29.90 29.97
C PRO A 130 -8.31 -30.80 29.42
N GLN A 131 -9.45 -30.23 29.03
CA GLN A 131 -10.57 -30.93 28.39
C GLN A 131 -10.52 -30.80 26.86
N GLY A 132 -9.47 -30.21 26.31
CA GLY A 132 -9.30 -29.99 24.87
C GLY A 132 -10.13 -28.85 24.29
N ARG A 133 -10.66 -27.93 25.12
CA ARG A 133 -11.50 -26.81 24.69
C ARG A 133 -10.77 -25.49 24.78
N ALA A 134 -10.84 -24.67 23.73
CA ALA A 134 -10.40 -23.28 23.79
C ALA A 134 -11.40 -22.46 24.62
N ARG A 135 -10.96 -21.90 25.74
CA ARG A 135 -11.75 -20.95 26.54
C ARG A 135 -11.07 -19.58 26.49
N VAL A 136 -11.83 -18.56 26.13
CA VAL A 136 -11.37 -17.16 26.12
C VAL A 136 -12.17 -16.40 27.15
N TYR A 137 -11.49 -15.93 28.20
CA TYR A 137 -12.09 -15.14 29.27
C TYR A 137 -11.94 -13.64 28.97
N LEU A 138 -13.02 -12.89 29.17
CA LEU A 138 -13.05 -11.46 28.89
C LEU A 138 -12.11 -10.71 29.85
N GLU A 139 -12.11 -11.08 31.13
CA GLU A 139 -11.29 -10.47 32.16
C GLU A 139 -9.79 -10.62 31.84
N ASP A 140 -9.36 -11.81 31.44
CA ASP A 140 -7.98 -12.08 31.04
C ASP A 140 -7.59 -11.28 29.79
N SER A 141 -8.50 -11.21 28.82
CA SER A 141 -8.28 -10.43 27.59
C SER A 141 -8.14 -8.94 27.88
N LEU A 142 -8.94 -8.41 28.81
CA LEU A 142 -8.85 -7.03 29.27
C LEU A 142 -7.54 -6.77 30.04
N GLN A 143 -7.08 -7.71 30.86
CA GLN A 143 -5.78 -7.61 31.54
C GLN A 143 -4.61 -7.64 30.55
N GLN A 144 -4.67 -8.53 29.54
CA GLN A 144 -3.68 -8.57 28.45
C GLN A 144 -3.66 -7.26 27.65
N ALA A 145 -4.83 -6.69 27.35
CA ALA A 145 -4.96 -5.38 26.70
C ALA A 145 -4.28 -4.26 27.50
N ARG A 146 -4.57 -4.18 28.80
CA ARG A 146 -3.93 -3.19 29.70
C ARG A 146 -2.42 -3.39 29.80
N ALA A 147 -1.95 -4.64 29.72
CA ALA A 147 -0.55 -4.98 29.73
C ALA A 147 0.15 -4.85 28.36
N GLY A 148 -0.55 -4.42 27.30
CA GLY A 148 0.02 -4.32 25.95
C GLY A 148 0.37 -5.67 25.29
N ARG A 149 -0.21 -6.77 25.78
CA ARG A 149 0.07 -8.16 25.35
C ARG A 149 -0.99 -8.73 24.40
N LEU A 150 -1.83 -7.88 23.81
CA LEU A 150 -2.78 -8.35 22.80
C LEU A 150 -2.04 -8.89 21.58
N ALA A 151 -2.61 -9.94 20.99
CA ALA A 151 -2.15 -10.45 19.72
C ALA A 151 -2.14 -9.31 18.68
N PRO A 152 -1.08 -9.21 17.85
CA PRO A 152 -1.00 -8.16 16.85
C PRO A 152 -2.15 -8.30 15.86
N LEU A 153 -2.73 -7.17 15.45
CA LEU A 153 -3.67 -7.14 14.34
C LEU A 153 -2.88 -7.13 13.02
N PRO A 154 -3.40 -7.77 11.95
CA PRO A 154 -2.88 -7.57 10.61
C PRO A 154 -2.84 -6.08 10.26
N ALA A 155 -1.93 -5.70 9.37
CA ALA A 155 -1.80 -4.31 8.93
C ALA A 155 -1.85 -4.19 7.41
N TYR A 156 -2.33 -3.06 6.93
CA TYR A 156 -2.23 -2.63 5.55
C TYR A 156 -1.47 -1.31 5.49
N ALA A 157 -0.61 -1.17 4.49
CA ALA A 157 0.09 0.07 4.18
C ALA A 157 -0.21 0.43 2.73
N VAL A 158 -0.57 1.69 2.48
CA VAL A 158 -0.95 2.16 1.14
C VAL A 158 -0.11 3.36 0.77
N SER A 159 0.47 3.32 -0.43
CA SER A 159 1.19 4.46 -1.00
C SER A 159 0.68 4.79 -2.39
N LEU A 160 0.72 6.08 -2.72
CA LEU A 160 0.45 6.62 -4.04
C LEU A 160 1.76 7.15 -4.62
N GLN A 161 1.95 6.89 -5.91
CA GLN A 161 2.92 7.58 -6.75
C GLN A 161 2.24 7.96 -8.07
N VAL A 162 2.51 9.14 -8.60
CA VAL A 162 2.14 9.48 -9.98
C VAL A 162 3.37 9.23 -10.85
N GLU A 163 3.21 8.39 -11.87
CA GLU A 163 4.26 8.07 -12.84
C GLU A 163 3.92 8.74 -14.18
N GLY A 164 4.95 9.12 -14.93
CA GLY A 164 4.80 9.77 -16.23
C GLY A 164 5.33 11.20 -16.28
N LEU A 165 5.37 11.74 -17.50
CA LEU A 165 5.67 13.15 -17.72
C LEU A 165 4.45 14.01 -17.35
N PRO A 166 4.67 15.22 -16.82
CA PRO A 166 3.60 16.18 -16.63
C PRO A 166 2.96 16.52 -17.98
N CYS A 167 1.65 16.67 -17.96
CA CYS A 167 0.88 16.89 -19.17
C CYS A 167 1.03 18.37 -19.59
N PRO A 168 1.31 18.66 -20.87
CA PRO A 168 1.29 20.03 -21.36
C PRO A 168 -0.13 20.61 -21.17
N ARG A 169 -0.19 21.87 -20.73
CA ARG A 169 -1.45 22.60 -20.61
C ARG A 169 -2.06 22.89 -21.97
#